data_AF-A0A3D4I3R7-F1
#
_entry.id   AF-A0A3D4I3R7-F1
#
_cell.length_a   1.000
_cell.length_b   1.000
_cell.length_c   1.000
_cell.angle_alpha   90.00
_cell.angle_beta   90.00
_cell.angle_gamma   90.00
#
_symmetry.space_group_name_H-M   'P 1'
#
loop_
_entity.id
_entity.type
_entity.pdbx_description
1 polymer ?
#
loop_
_entity_poly.entity_id
_entity_poly.type
_entity_poly.pdbx_seq_one_letter_code
_entity_poly.pdbx_strand_id
1 'polypeptide(L)'
;TVKVVDLRNIFTNCNDTLIEINDNSIFYAEEKVEEGHNSLFLLEYSRLTRRERIIANYFITDPAYVQHFFSFPESILVVMERGGGKAWVMRVNK
;
A
#
# COMPACT_ATOMS: atom_id res chain seq x y z
N THR A 1 26.27 -0.25 -9.80
CA THR A 1 25.78 0.90 -10.59
C THR A 1 24.54 1.45 -9.91
N VAL A 2 24.47 2.74 -9.59
CA VAL A 2 23.27 3.33 -8.98
C VAL A 2 22.19 3.44 -10.06
N LYS A 3 21.01 2.86 -9.82
CA LYS A 3 19.85 2.98 -10.70
C LYS A 3 18.89 4.01 -10.12
N VAL A 4 18.83 5.19 -10.74
CA VAL A 4 17.85 6.22 -10.37
C VAL A 4 16.54 5.93 -11.09
N VAL A 5 15.43 5.90 -10.35
CA VAL A 5 14.09 5.63 -10.88
C VAL A 5 13.21 6.80 -10.48
N ASP A 6 12.61 7.45 -11.48
CA ASP A 6 11.62 8.51 -11.22
C ASP A 6 10.26 7.87 -10.94
N LEU A 7 9.74 8.13 -9.73
CA LEU A 7 8.48 7.58 -9.24
C LEU A 7 7.39 8.65 -9.08
N ARG A 8 7.65 9.90 -9.49
CA ARG A 8 6.71 11.02 -9.28
C ARG A 8 5.39 10.89 -10.06
N ASN A 9 5.37 10.09 -11.13
CA ASN A 9 4.15 9.76 -11.85
C ASN A 9 3.33 8.64 -11.19
N ILE A 10 3.87 8.00 -10.14
CA ILE A 10 3.24 6.89 -9.43
C ILE A 10 2.74 7.37 -8.07
N PHE A 11 3.60 8.05 -7.30
CA PHE A 11 3.23 8.68 -6.03
C PHE A 11 2.78 10.10 -6.30
N THR A 12 1.48 10.25 -6.53
CA THR A 12 0.89 11.54 -6.95
C THR A 12 0.31 12.31 -5.79
N ASN A 13 0.16 11.67 -4.62
CA ASN A 13 -0.36 12.27 -3.41
C ASN A 13 0.54 11.98 -2.19
N CYS A 14 0.56 12.89 -1.22
CA CYS A 14 1.27 12.74 0.05
C CYS A 14 0.67 11.64 0.95
N ASN A 15 -0.50 11.11 0.60
CA ASN A 15 -1.13 9.97 1.28
C ASN A 15 -0.63 8.62 0.77
N ASP A 16 0.17 8.59 -0.28
CA ASP A 16 0.70 7.36 -0.84
C ASP A 16 1.88 6.87 0.03
N THR A 17 1.83 5.62 0.48
CA THR A 17 2.87 5.02 1.33
C THR A 17 3.64 3.97 0.54
N LEU A 18 4.94 4.21 0.32
CA LEU A 18 5.83 3.21 -0.27
C LEU A 18 6.07 2.06 0.71
N ILE A 19 5.88 0.81 0.25
CA ILE A 19 6.05 -0.40 1.07
C ILE A 19 7.35 -1.14 0.68
N GLU A 20 7.56 -1.40 -0.61
CA GLU A 20 8.75 -2.11 -1.11
C GLU A 20 9.09 -1.67 -2.53
N ILE A 21 10.39 -1.61 -2.82
CA ILE A 21 10.93 -1.55 -4.19
C ILE A 21 11.83 -2.77 -4.39
N ASN A 22 11.53 -3.57 -5.41
CA ASN A 22 12.44 -4.60 -5.89
C ASN A 22 12.74 -4.41 -7.39
N ASP A 23 13.42 -5.37 -8.01
CA ASP A 23 13.83 -5.26 -9.40
C ASP A 23 12.65 -5.19 -10.38
N ASN A 24 11.58 -5.92 -10.09
CA ASN A 24 10.46 -6.15 -10.99
C ASN A 24 9.22 -5.33 -10.65
N SER A 25 9.01 -5.03 -9.36
CA SER A 25 7.77 -4.44 -8.86
C SER A 25 8.04 -3.38 -7.79
N ILE A 26 7.06 -2.49 -7.64
CA ILE A 26 6.96 -1.51 -6.55
C ILE A 26 5.63 -1.77 -5.86
N PHE A 27 5.67 -1.97 -4.54
CA PHE A 27 4.48 -2.13 -3.72
C PHE A 27 4.26 -0.86 -2.91
N TYR A 28 3.03 -0.37 -2.93
CA TYR A 28 2.63 0.83 -2.19
C TYR A 28 1.17 0.76 -1.78
N ALA A 29 0.82 1.59 -0.81
CA ALA A 29 -0.55 1.81 -0.39
C ALA A 29 -1.01 3.22 -0.79
N GLU A 30 -2.29 3.35 -1.12
CA GLU A 30 -2.92 4.61 -1.47
C GLU A 30 -4.27 4.71 -0.75
N GLU A 31 -4.51 5.83 -0.07
CA GLU A 31 -5.82 6.14 0.54
C GLU A 31 -6.65 7.02 -0.40
N LYS A 32 -7.83 6.55 -0.76
CA LYS A 32 -8.80 7.28 -1.59
C LYS A 32 -10.14 7.38 -0.88
N VAL A 33 -10.88 8.45 -1.18
CA VAL A 33 -12.29 8.53 -0.85
C VAL A 33 -13.09 7.93 -2.02
N GLU A 34 -13.74 6.80 -1.79
CA GLU A 34 -14.65 6.17 -2.76
C GLU A 34 -16.05 6.07 -2.18
N GLU A 35 -17.05 6.57 -2.93
CA GLU A 35 -18.47 6.53 -2.53
C GLU A 35 -18.75 7.14 -1.13
N GLY A 36 -17.89 8.05 -0.67
CA GLY A 36 -17.99 8.67 0.66
C GLY A 36 -17.29 7.90 1.79
N HIS A 37 -16.57 6.83 1.47
CA HIS A 37 -15.80 6.03 2.40
C HIS A 37 -14.29 6.19 2.15
N ASN A 38 -13.49 6.24 3.21
CA ASN A 38 -12.04 6.11 3.09
C ASN A 38 -11.70 4.66 2.74
N SER A 39 -10.99 4.45 1.66
CA SER A 39 -10.57 3.15 1.14
C SER A 39 -9.05 3.09 1.08
N LEU A 40 -8.49 2.00 1.61
CA LEU A 40 -7.08 1.67 1.48
C LEU A 40 -6.89 0.72 0.30
N PHE A 41 -6.10 1.14 -0.68
CA PHE A 41 -5.65 0.29 -1.78
C PHE A 41 -4.23 -0.17 -1.52
N LEU A 42 -3.96 -1.46 -1.70
CA LEU A 42 -2.61 -1.97 -1.87
C LEU A 42 -2.39 -2.27 -3.36
N LEU A 43 -1.30 -1.72 -3.89
CA LEU A 43 -1.02 -1.68 -5.31
C LEU A 43 0.35 -2.30 -5.59
N GLU A 44 0.42 -3.04 -6.69
CA GLU A 44 1.65 -3.47 -7.31
C GLU A 44 1.83 -2.71 -8.63
N TYR A 45 2.90 -1.93 -8.74
CA TYR A 45 3.35 -1.38 -10.01
C TYR A 45 4.46 -2.27 -10.60
N SER A 46 4.13 -2.94 -11.71
CA SER A 46 5.10 -3.71 -12.49
C SER A 46 6.03 -2.77 -13.24
N ARG A 47 7.33 -2.82 -12.92
CA ARG A 47 8.37 -2.03 -13.58
C ARG A 47 8.68 -2.53 -14.99
N LEU A 48 8.37 -3.80 -15.27
CA LEU A 48 8.55 -4.42 -16.59
C LEU A 48 7.46 -3.96 -17.57
N THR A 49 6.19 -4.06 -17.15
CA THR A 49 5.04 -3.76 -18.01
C THR A 49 4.56 -2.32 -17.90
N ARG A 50 5.04 -1.59 -16.89
CA ARG A 50 4.61 -0.23 -16.52
C ARG A 50 3.11 -0.15 -16.23
N ARG A 51 2.56 -1.21 -15.65
CA ARG A 51 1.14 -1.30 -15.28
C ARG A 51 0.99 -1.48 -13.77
N GLU A 52 -0.08 -0.90 -13.26
CA GLU A 52 -0.53 -1.06 -11.89
C GLU A 52 -1.56 -2.18 -11.80
N ARG A 53 -1.55 -2.90 -10.67
CA ARG A 53 -2.55 -3.90 -10.30
C ARG A 53 -2.93 -3.71 -8.83
N ILE A 54 -4.24 -3.72 -8.55
CA ILE A 54 -4.76 -3.80 -7.19
C ILE A 54 -4.53 -5.22 -6.65
N ILE A 55 -3.76 -5.35 -5.58
CA ILE A 55 -3.56 -6.62 -4.87
C ILE A 55 -4.50 -6.77 -3.68
N ALA A 56 -5.00 -5.65 -3.14
CA ALA A 56 -6.09 -5.64 -2.16
C ALA A 56 -6.75 -4.26 -2.03
N ASN A 57 -8.00 -4.23 -1.58
CA ASN A 57 -8.71 -3.01 -1.22
C ASN A 57 -9.57 -3.23 0.05
N TYR A 58 -9.56 -2.25 0.97
CA TYR A 58 -10.31 -2.33 2.23
C TYR A 58 -10.96 -0.99 2.58
N PHE A 59 -12.16 -1.04 3.13
CA PHE A 59 -12.78 0.15 3.73
C PHE A 59 -12.14 0.45 5.10
N ILE A 60 -11.65 1.68 5.25
CA ILE A 60 -11.26 2.26 6.52
C ILE A 60 -12.54 2.77 7.18
N THR A 61 -13.13 1.94 8.04
CA THR A 61 -14.40 2.24 8.73
C THR A 61 -14.26 3.28 9.83
N ASP A 62 -13.04 3.52 10.31
CA ASP A 62 -12.73 4.55 11.30
C ASP A 62 -11.50 5.37 10.87
N PRO A 63 -11.62 6.69 10.71
CA PRO A 63 -10.51 7.53 10.26
C PRO A 63 -9.37 7.63 11.28
N ALA A 64 -9.55 7.14 12.52
CA ALA A 64 -8.48 7.08 13.51
C ALA A 64 -7.59 5.82 13.39
N TYR A 65 -7.85 4.93 12.42
CA TYR A 65 -6.93 3.83 12.15
C TYR A 65 -5.65 4.33 11.50
N VAL A 66 -4.52 3.87 12.05
CA VAL A 66 -3.20 4.01 11.47
C VAL A 66 -2.76 2.66 10.92
N GLN A 67 -2.28 2.66 9.67
CA GLN A 67 -1.85 1.47 8.94
C GLN A 67 -0.32 1.36 8.99
N HIS A 68 0.16 0.15 9.27
CA HIS A 68 1.57 -0.22 9.22
C HIS A 68 1.74 -1.38 8.26
N PHE A 69 2.75 -1.28 7.39
CA PHE A 69 3.02 -2.28 6.35
C PHE A 69 4.35 -2.96 6.61
N PHE A 70 4.35 -4.29 6.60
CA PHE A 70 5.56 -5.09 6.70
C PHE A 70 5.65 -6.00 5.48
N SER A 71 6.69 -5.82 4.68
CA SER A 71 6.88 -6.58 3.46
C SER A 71 7.69 -7.85 3.71
N PHE A 72 7.18 -8.98 3.23
CA PHE A 72 7.83 -10.30 3.21
C PHE A 72 7.90 -10.80 1.76
N PRO A 73 8.75 -11.79 1.43
CA PRO A 73 8.94 -12.23 0.05
C PRO A 73 7.64 -12.51 -0.73
N GLU A 74 6.68 -13.20 -0.11
CA GLU A 74 5.42 -13.63 -0.76
C GLU A 74 4.18 -12.83 -0.33
N SER A 75 4.32 -11.94 0.65
CA SER A 75 3.16 -11.27 1.23
C SER A 75 3.50 -9.95 1.91
N ILE A 76 2.49 -9.12 2.09
CA ILE A 76 2.52 -7.91 2.89
C ILE A 76 1.63 -8.16 4.12
N LEU A 77 2.16 -7.90 5.31
CA LEU A 77 1.38 -7.86 6.53
C LEU A 77 0.93 -6.42 6.76
N VAL A 78 -0.37 -6.21 6.86
CA VAL A 78 -0.99 -4.94 7.20
C VAL A 78 -1.44 -5.02 8.65
N VAL A 79 -0.97 -4.08 9.47
CA VAL A 79 -1.42 -3.92 10.86
C VAL A 79 -2.16 -2.59 10.94
N MET A 80 -3.41 -2.62 11.38
CA MET A 80 -4.23 -1.43 11.60
C MET A 80 -4.49 -1.29 13.08
N GLU A 81 -4.19 -0.13 13.66
CA GLU A 81 -4.45 0.16 15.07
C GLU A 81 -5.11 1.53 15.27
N ARG A 82 -5.90 1.65 16.35
CA ARG A 82 -6.56 2.91 16.77
C ARG A 82 -6.13 3.31 18.19
N GLY A 83 -5.04 2.74 18.69
CA GLY A 83 -4.71 2.77 20.12
C GLY A 83 -5.70 1.95 20.97
N GLY A 84 -5.51 1.95 22.29
CA GLY A 84 -6.40 1.22 23.21
C GLY A 84 -6.21 -0.31 23.22
N GLY A 85 -5.09 -0.82 22.69
CA GLY A 85 -4.69 -2.22 22.82
C GLY A 85 -5.37 -3.20 21.86
N LYS A 86 -6.04 -2.71 20.81
CA LYS A 86 -6.62 -3.54 19.74
C LYS A 86 -5.97 -3.20 18.40
N ALA A 87 -5.62 -4.25 17.66
CA ALA A 87 -5.11 -4.15 16.31
C ALA A 87 -5.77 -5.21 15.42
N TRP A 88 -5.99 -4.86 14.16
CA TRP A 88 -6.37 -5.80 13.11
C TRP A 88 -5.12 -6.13 12.31
N VAL A 89 -4.92 -7.42 12.07
CA VAL A 89 -3.76 -7.91 11.33
C VAL A 89 -4.27 -8.66 10.12
N MET A 90 -3.75 -8.30 8.94
CA MET A 90 -4.14 -8.92 7.69
C MET A 90 -2.91 -9.28 6.86
N ARG A 91 -2.93 -10.48 6.27
CA ARG A 91 -1.91 -10.90 5.31
C ARG A 91 -2.48 -10.76 3.90
N VAL A 92 -1.76 -10.04 3.04
CA VAL A 92 -2.06 -9.84 1.63
C VAL A 92 -0.98 -10.55 0.81
N ASN A 93 -1.35 -11.37 -0.16
CA ASN A 93 -0.36 -11.99 -1.05
C ASN A 93 0.12 -10.97 -2.10
N LYS A 94 1.40 -11.05 -2.47
CA LYS A 94 1.96 -10.24 -3.55
C LYS A 94 1.58 -10.75 -4.94
#